data_AF-A0A2U9IDD6-F1
#
_entry.id   AF-A0A2U9IDD6-F1
#
_cell.length_a   1.000
_cell.length_b   1.000
_cell.length_c   1.000
_cell.angle_alpha   90.00
_cell.angle_beta   90.00
_cell.angle_gamma   90.00
#
_symmetry.space_group_name_H-M   'P 1'
#
loop_
_entity.id
_entity.type
_entity.pdbx_description
1 polymer ?
#
loop_
_entity_poly.entity_id
_entity_poly.type
_entity_poly.pdbx_seq_one_letter_code
_entity_poly.pdbx_strand_id
1 'polypeptide(L)'
;MNYKLILKPLEEYRIGLRQSSGIVIENVDVVSAFPSPTTILGIIGKLGNSKPSDKHEIQDLKEAYKSLTSNELDKNKYNAEDPLIWGPIIKKDDTTNLSVYYPLLFNKVILNVEKYLNLALNPSDINYMEIVKDLHIQRRRMNQINRDSKDTIHLFYQKFFSNEYILEYCVNVNVNDDKVVKLGGENRYSKIDIISSKYNYSEGNYAVLLQPLLFEAGDDYFVKFDKVKGFKCIDEIYGILVEKGNRVDFKVKTTYYALGYGNERRPMLQALPPGTLIKVKEECKEAKALGILSQLGFGAIYRIKNT
;
A
#
# COMPACT_ATOMS: atom_id res chain seq x y z
N MET A 1 0.65 22.08 -0.64
CA MET A 1 0.81 22.10 -2.11
C MET A 1 1.12 20.67 -2.51
N ASN A 2 0.40 20.13 -3.48
CA ASN A 2 0.44 18.69 -3.78
C ASN A 2 1.41 18.42 -4.93
N TYR A 3 2.35 17.50 -4.71
CA TYR A 3 3.31 17.06 -5.72
C TYR A 3 2.97 15.64 -6.14
N LYS A 4 3.19 15.33 -7.41
CA LYS A 4 3.13 13.97 -7.92
C LYS A 4 4.55 13.39 -7.89
N LEU A 5 4.73 12.32 -7.12
CA LEU A 5 5.92 11.50 -7.12
C LEU A 5 5.68 10.32 -8.06
N ILE A 6 6.39 10.30 -9.19
CA ILE A 6 6.34 9.24 -10.18
C ILE A 6 7.53 8.32 -9.94
N LEU A 7 7.25 7.07 -9.61
CA LEU A 7 8.24 6.06 -9.31
C LEU A 7 8.29 5.07 -10.47
N LYS A 8 9.39 5.09 -11.22
CA LYS A 8 9.66 4.19 -12.35
C LYS A 8 10.80 3.23 -11.98
N PRO A 9 10.49 1.98 -11.59
CA PRO A 9 11.52 0.98 -11.32
C PRO A 9 12.44 0.84 -12.53
N LEU A 10 13.75 0.84 -12.31
CA LEU A 10 14.73 0.69 -13.40
C LEU A 10 14.99 -0.79 -13.71
N GLU A 11 14.63 -1.65 -12.78
CA GLU A 11 14.84 -3.08 -12.79
C GLU A 11 13.77 -3.73 -11.92
N GLU A 12 13.66 -5.05 -11.97
CA GLU A 12 12.70 -5.76 -11.11
C GLU A 12 12.90 -5.40 -9.65
N TYR A 13 11.87 -5.40 -8.82
CA TYR A 13 12.04 -4.93 -7.44
C TYR A 13 11.31 -5.81 -6.44
N ARG A 14 11.72 -5.68 -5.19
CA ARG A 14 11.17 -6.47 -4.09
C ARG A 14 10.90 -5.59 -2.89
N ILE A 15 9.68 -5.68 -2.38
CA ILE A 15 9.26 -5.02 -1.15
C ILE A 15 8.78 -6.11 -0.20
N GLY A 16 9.65 -6.53 0.71
CA GLY A 16 9.31 -7.56 1.70
C GLY A 16 8.33 -7.01 2.72
N LEU A 17 7.20 -7.69 2.91
CA LEU A 17 6.23 -7.37 3.97
C LEU A 17 6.55 -8.14 5.25
N ARG A 18 7.04 -9.38 5.13
CA ARG A 18 7.48 -10.21 6.25
C ARG A 18 8.52 -11.20 5.78
N GLN A 19 9.53 -11.44 6.62
CA GLN A 19 10.37 -12.62 6.46
C GLN A 19 9.57 -13.85 6.90
N SER A 20 9.55 -14.88 6.07
CA SER A 20 9.11 -16.21 6.45
C SER A 20 10.09 -16.79 7.48
N SER A 21 9.61 -17.01 8.70
CA SER A 21 10.31 -17.82 9.71
C SER A 21 9.79 -19.26 9.60
N GLY A 22 10.61 -20.20 9.14
CA GLY A 22 10.25 -21.62 9.06
C GLY A 22 11.34 -22.48 8.41
N ILE A 23 11.27 -23.81 8.58
CA ILE A 23 12.18 -24.77 7.94
C ILE A 23 11.76 -25.00 6.48
N VAL A 24 12.78 -25.14 5.65
CA VAL A 24 12.88 -25.16 4.18
C VAL A 24 11.87 -26.08 3.46
N ILE A 25 11.17 -25.53 2.45
CA ILE A 25 10.92 -26.05 1.08
C ILE A 25 9.85 -25.18 0.38
N GLU A 26 8.88 -24.62 1.11
CA GLU A 26 7.81 -23.75 0.58
C GLU A 26 7.76 -22.34 1.19
N ASN A 27 8.87 -21.87 1.77
CA ASN A 27 8.96 -20.52 2.35
C ASN A 27 8.96 -19.46 1.25
N VAL A 28 7.76 -19.16 0.77
CA VAL A 28 7.52 -18.10 -0.20
C VAL A 28 7.33 -16.81 0.56
N ASP A 29 8.38 -16.00 0.56
CA ASP A 29 8.40 -14.63 1.05
C ASP A 29 7.14 -13.83 0.64
N VAL A 30 6.58 -13.09 1.59
CA VAL A 30 5.39 -12.26 1.35
C VAL A 30 5.87 -10.89 0.89
N VAL A 31 5.68 -10.62 -0.40
CA VAL A 31 6.13 -9.39 -1.05
C VAL A 31 4.96 -8.53 -1.51
N SER A 32 5.20 -7.22 -1.61
CA SER A 32 4.29 -6.24 -2.20
C SER A 32 4.85 -5.65 -3.49
N ALA A 33 4.02 -5.52 -4.50
CA ALA A 33 4.31 -4.71 -5.69
C ALA A 33 4.19 -3.21 -5.38
N PHE A 34 3.45 -2.88 -4.31
CA PHE A 34 3.09 -1.51 -3.98
C PHE A 34 3.88 -1.08 -2.75
N PRO A 35 4.81 -0.11 -2.87
CA PRO A 35 5.44 0.51 -1.72
C PRO A 35 4.41 1.05 -0.74
N SER A 36 4.59 0.68 0.52
CA SER A 36 3.82 1.19 1.65
C SER A 36 4.07 2.70 1.83
N PRO A 37 3.19 3.41 2.56
CA PRO A 37 3.44 4.79 2.95
C PRO A 37 4.75 4.95 3.71
N THR A 38 5.17 3.95 4.48
CA THR A 38 6.46 3.99 5.20
C THR A 38 7.68 3.83 4.29
N THR A 39 7.56 3.06 3.20
CA THR A 39 8.60 3.00 2.17
C THR A 39 8.71 4.34 1.44
N ILE A 40 7.57 4.94 1.06
CA ILE A 40 7.56 6.25 0.40
C ILE A 40 8.06 7.34 1.35
N LEU A 41 7.72 7.28 2.64
CA LEU A 41 8.24 8.17 3.68
C LEU A 41 9.78 8.15 3.74
N GLY A 42 10.38 6.95 3.68
CA GLY A 42 11.84 6.81 3.64
C GLY A 42 12.46 7.41 2.37
N ILE A 43 11.79 7.27 1.23
CA ILE A 43 12.20 7.88 -0.03
C ILE A 43 12.16 9.41 0.06
N ILE A 44 11.02 10.00 0.45
CA ILE A 44 10.88 11.46 0.54
C ILE A 44 11.77 12.06 1.64
N GLY A 45 11.96 11.34 2.75
CA GLY A 45 12.91 11.72 3.81
C GLY A 45 14.34 11.80 3.28
N LYS A 46 14.76 10.80 2.48
CA LYS A 46 16.07 10.82 1.83
C LYS A 46 16.21 11.97 0.82
N LEU A 47 15.18 12.21 0.00
CA LEU A 47 15.19 13.31 -0.98
C LEU A 47 15.24 14.68 -0.28
N GLY A 48 14.57 14.82 0.86
CA GLY A 48 14.58 16.01 1.70
C GLY A 48 15.77 16.12 2.66
N ASN A 49 16.80 15.28 2.51
CA ASN A 49 17.98 15.22 3.41
C ASN A 49 17.63 15.13 4.91
N SER A 50 16.49 14.52 5.23
CA SER A 50 16.10 14.26 6.61
C SER A 50 17.00 13.18 7.21
N LYS A 51 17.48 13.41 8.43
CA LYS A 51 18.25 12.41 9.17
C LYS A 51 17.31 11.29 9.64
N PRO A 52 17.76 10.02 9.60
CA PRO A 52 17.06 8.94 10.28
C PRO A 52 16.88 9.30 11.76
N SER A 53 15.72 8.98 12.32
CA SER A 53 15.46 9.12 13.74
C SER A 53 16.22 8.04 14.51
N ASP A 54 16.79 8.39 15.68
CA ASP A 54 17.36 7.42 16.62
C ASP A 54 16.28 6.75 17.49
N LYS A 55 15.01 7.09 17.29
CA LYS A 55 13.89 6.49 18.01
C LYS A 55 13.55 5.10 17.47
N HIS A 56 12.72 4.43 18.24
CA HIS A 56 12.32 3.04 18.06
C HIS A 56 10.83 2.92 17.73
N GLU A 57 10.44 1.77 17.21
CA GLU A 57 9.06 1.40 16.88
C GLU A 57 8.26 2.39 16.02
N ILE A 58 7.22 3.03 16.58
CA ILE A 58 6.35 3.99 15.88
C ILE A 58 6.80 5.44 16.10
N GLN A 59 7.71 5.67 17.05
CA GLN A 59 8.18 7.01 17.37
C GLN A 59 9.08 7.55 16.27
N ASP A 60 9.82 6.69 15.58
CA ASP A 60 10.62 7.06 14.41
C ASP A 60 9.74 7.63 13.28
N LEU A 61 8.56 7.04 13.05
CA LEU A 61 7.58 7.50 12.06
C LEU A 61 7.00 8.86 12.44
N LYS A 62 6.75 9.08 13.73
CA LYS A 62 6.27 10.37 14.24
C LYS A 62 7.30 11.47 14.03
N GLU A 63 8.56 11.18 14.34
CA GLU A 63 9.64 12.13 14.15
C GLU A 63 9.87 12.44 12.67
N ALA A 64 9.86 11.42 11.80
CA ALA A 64 9.95 11.61 10.35
C ALA A 64 8.76 12.40 9.78
N TYR A 65 7.54 12.14 10.27
CA TYR A 65 6.36 12.92 9.89
C TYR A 65 6.51 14.39 10.32
N LYS A 66 6.94 14.62 11.56
CA LYS A 66 7.17 15.97 12.10
C LYS A 66 8.27 16.71 11.36
N SER A 67 9.38 16.05 11.03
CA SER A 67 10.50 16.69 10.32
C SER A 67 10.11 17.13 8.91
N LEU A 68 9.22 16.37 8.24
CA LEU A 68 8.78 16.67 6.87
C LEU A 68 7.61 17.66 6.81
N THR A 69 6.71 17.63 7.79
CA THR A 69 5.45 18.39 7.73
C THR A 69 5.39 19.55 8.74
N SER A 70 6.32 19.62 9.68
CA SER A 70 6.26 20.49 10.87
C SER A 70 5.03 20.24 11.78
N ASN A 71 4.26 19.18 11.54
CA ASN A 71 3.07 18.82 12.32
C ASN A 71 3.29 17.57 13.15
N GLU A 72 2.53 17.42 14.24
CA GLU A 72 2.52 16.18 15.02
C GLU A 72 1.58 15.14 14.40
N LEU A 73 1.99 13.88 14.47
CA LEU A 73 1.15 12.76 14.06
C LEU A 73 0.17 12.40 15.18
N ASP A 74 -1.10 12.72 14.98
CA ASP A 74 -2.17 12.51 15.96
C ASP A 74 -2.63 11.05 15.92
N LYS A 75 -2.48 10.37 17.07
CA LYS A 75 -2.88 8.96 17.24
C LYS A 75 -4.41 8.77 17.19
N ASN A 76 -5.18 9.82 17.44
CA ASN A 76 -6.64 9.77 17.52
C ASN A 76 -7.34 10.26 16.24
N LYS A 77 -6.55 10.69 15.24
CA LYS A 77 -7.07 11.14 13.96
C LYS A 77 -7.16 9.98 12.96
N TYR A 78 -8.39 9.52 12.72
CA TYR A 78 -8.70 8.37 11.86
C TYR A 78 -9.15 8.74 10.44
N ASN A 79 -9.05 10.02 10.08
CA ASN A 79 -9.28 10.50 8.72
C ASN A 79 -8.27 11.59 8.38
N ALA A 80 -7.87 11.65 7.11
CA ALA A 80 -7.02 12.71 6.62
C ALA A 80 -7.57 13.23 5.30
N GLU A 81 -7.93 14.51 5.28
CA GLU A 81 -8.27 15.25 4.06
C GLU A 81 -7.02 15.52 3.22
N ASP A 82 -5.88 15.76 3.87
CA ASP A 82 -4.59 15.98 3.19
C ASP A 82 -3.51 15.06 3.79
N PRO A 83 -3.56 13.74 3.51
CA PRO A 83 -2.52 12.83 3.95
C PRO A 83 -1.17 13.21 3.33
N LEU A 84 -0.07 12.90 4.03
CA LEU A 84 1.28 13.15 3.53
C LEU A 84 1.55 12.39 2.23
N ILE A 85 1.04 11.16 2.12
CA ILE A 85 1.17 10.29 0.95
C ILE A 85 -0.22 9.78 0.56
N TRP A 86 -0.55 9.83 -0.73
CA TRP A 86 -1.76 9.23 -1.28
C TRP A 86 -1.41 8.44 -2.55
N GLY A 87 -1.99 7.26 -2.76
CA GLY A 87 -1.62 6.35 -3.86
C GLY A 87 -1.16 4.96 -3.37
N PRO A 88 -0.67 4.08 -4.25
CA PRO A 88 -0.34 4.37 -5.64
C PRO A 88 -1.54 4.31 -6.58
N ILE A 89 -1.46 5.13 -7.62
CA ILE A 89 -2.12 4.85 -8.90
C ILE A 89 -1.08 4.16 -9.79
N ILE A 90 -1.45 3.03 -10.38
CA ILE A 90 -0.52 2.20 -11.15
C ILE A 90 -0.76 2.47 -12.63
N LYS A 91 0.32 2.68 -13.38
CA LYS A 91 0.25 2.91 -14.81
C LYS A 91 1.12 1.92 -15.55
N LYS A 92 0.67 1.54 -16.74
CA LYS A 92 1.48 0.79 -17.69
C LYS A 92 1.46 1.54 -19.01
N ASP A 93 2.64 1.84 -19.52
CA ASP A 93 2.81 2.42 -20.83
C ASP A 93 2.63 1.31 -21.86
N ASP A 94 1.45 1.26 -22.48
CA ASP A 94 1.21 0.41 -23.65
C ASP A 94 1.34 1.29 -24.89
N THR A 95 1.87 0.73 -25.98
CA THR A 95 2.29 1.44 -27.20
C THR A 95 1.25 2.35 -27.85
N THR A 96 -0.01 2.27 -27.43
CA THR A 96 -1.13 3.03 -27.99
C THR A 96 -1.97 3.79 -26.95
N ASN A 97 -1.85 3.51 -25.64
CA ASN A 97 -2.61 4.18 -24.58
C ASN A 97 -2.01 3.93 -23.19
N LEU A 98 -2.13 4.92 -22.30
CA LEU A 98 -1.73 4.80 -20.90
C LEU A 98 -2.83 4.12 -20.08
N SER A 99 -2.62 2.85 -19.74
CA SER A 99 -3.56 2.10 -18.90
C SER A 99 -3.39 2.48 -17.43
N VAL A 100 -4.50 2.72 -16.72
CA VAL A 100 -4.53 3.08 -15.29
C VAL A 100 -5.15 1.96 -14.49
N TYR A 101 -4.48 1.54 -13.42
CA TYR A 101 -4.88 0.45 -12.56
C TYR A 101 -4.80 0.81 -11.08
N TYR A 102 -5.45 0.00 -10.25
CA TYR A 102 -5.53 0.21 -8.80
C TYR A 102 -5.05 -1.04 -8.05
N PRO A 103 -4.41 -0.89 -6.89
CA PRO A 103 -3.96 -2.02 -6.09
C PRO A 103 -5.07 -3.00 -5.73
N LEU A 104 -4.79 -4.30 -5.85
CA LEU A 104 -5.57 -5.37 -5.23
C LEU A 104 -4.62 -6.33 -4.52
N LEU A 105 -4.87 -6.55 -3.22
CA LEU A 105 -3.96 -7.29 -2.35
C LEU A 105 -2.54 -6.70 -2.46
N PHE A 106 -1.53 -7.53 -2.68
CA PHE A 106 -0.13 -7.12 -2.75
C PHE A 106 0.53 -7.42 -4.10
N ASN A 107 -0.19 -8.06 -5.02
CA ASN A 107 0.36 -8.59 -6.26
C ASN A 107 -0.60 -8.56 -7.46
N LYS A 108 -1.80 -8.00 -7.28
CA LYS A 108 -2.84 -7.92 -8.31
C LYS A 108 -3.22 -6.46 -8.51
N VAL A 109 -3.87 -6.20 -9.63
CA VAL A 109 -4.44 -4.88 -9.93
C VAL A 109 -5.88 -4.99 -10.41
N ILE A 110 -6.67 -3.98 -10.08
CA ILE A 110 -8.03 -3.77 -10.57
C ILE A 110 -7.92 -2.98 -11.88
N LEU A 111 -8.53 -3.52 -12.94
CA LEU A 111 -8.51 -2.99 -14.30
C LEU A 111 -9.52 -1.86 -14.50
N ASN A 112 -10.68 -1.95 -13.84
CA ASN A 112 -11.73 -0.93 -13.89
C ASN A 112 -12.49 -0.90 -12.54
N VAL A 113 -12.40 0.23 -11.84
CA VAL A 113 -13.00 0.39 -10.50
C VAL A 113 -14.52 0.51 -10.51
N GLU A 114 -15.12 1.06 -11.57
CA GLU A 114 -16.58 1.15 -11.70
C GLU A 114 -17.19 -0.25 -11.90
N LYS A 115 -16.59 -1.06 -12.79
CA LYS A 115 -16.98 -2.47 -12.94
C LYS A 115 -16.77 -3.27 -11.65
N TYR A 116 -15.68 -3.00 -10.93
CA TYR A 116 -15.37 -3.64 -9.65
C TYR A 116 -16.42 -3.31 -8.57
N LEU A 117 -16.85 -2.04 -8.47
CA LEU A 117 -17.94 -1.61 -7.60
C LEU A 117 -19.27 -2.25 -7.99
N ASN A 118 -19.62 -2.19 -9.28
CA ASN A 118 -20.88 -2.75 -9.78
C ASN A 118 -21.01 -4.25 -9.49
N LEU A 119 -19.92 -5.00 -9.61
CA LEU A 119 -19.89 -6.43 -9.27
C LEU A 119 -20.12 -6.66 -7.76
N ALA A 120 -19.63 -5.78 -6.89
CA ALA A 120 -19.83 -5.90 -5.44
C ALA A 120 -21.28 -5.59 -5.03
N LEU A 121 -21.90 -4.60 -5.67
CA LEU A 121 -23.28 -4.19 -5.39
C LEU A 121 -24.31 -5.13 -6.03
N ASN A 122 -24.03 -5.58 -7.25
CA ASN A 122 -24.90 -6.45 -8.04
C ASN A 122 -24.09 -7.65 -8.56
N PRO A 123 -23.93 -8.71 -7.73
CA PRO A 123 -23.21 -9.90 -8.12
C PRO A 123 -23.77 -10.49 -9.42
N SER A 124 -22.90 -10.62 -10.41
CA SER A 124 -23.21 -11.20 -11.73
C SER A 124 -22.07 -12.12 -12.14
N ASP A 125 -22.35 -13.06 -13.05
CA ASP A 125 -21.32 -13.92 -13.62
C ASP A 125 -20.43 -13.08 -14.56
N ILE A 126 -19.32 -12.57 -14.01
CA ILE A 126 -18.29 -11.88 -14.78
C ILE A 126 -17.00 -12.70 -14.75
N ASN A 127 -16.30 -12.72 -15.88
CA ASN A 127 -14.97 -13.30 -15.99
C ASN A 127 -13.97 -12.51 -15.13
N TYR A 128 -13.38 -13.15 -14.12
CA TYR A 128 -12.40 -12.55 -13.20
C TYR A 128 -11.29 -11.77 -13.93
N MET A 129 -10.82 -12.30 -15.05
CA MET A 129 -9.72 -11.76 -15.84
C MET A 129 -10.06 -10.44 -16.54
N GLU A 130 -11.34 -10.10 -16.67
CA GLU A 130 -11.80 -8.81 -17.22
C GLU A 130 -11.74 -7.67 -16.20
N ILE A 131 -11.67 -8.01 -14.90
CA ILE A 131 -11.69 -7.04 -13.80
C ILE A 131 -10.35 -6.99 -13.08
N VAL A 132 -9.66 -8.12 -12.96
CA VAL A 132 -8.43 -8.25 -12.18
C VAL A 132 -7.31 -8.85 -13.03
N LYS A 133 -6.10 -8.34 -12.82
CA LYS A 133 -4.89 -8.88 -13.43
C LYS A 133 -3.81 -9.13 -12.39
N ASP A 134 -3.15 -10.28 -12.48
CA ASP A 134 -1.92 -10.55 -11.74
C ASP A 134 -0.75 -9.74 -12.31
N LEU A 135 0.06 -9.16 -11.42
CA LEU A 135 1.32 -8.55 -11.81
C LEU A 135 2.36 -9.65 -12.08
N HIS A 136 3.26 -9.38 -13.03
CA HIS A 136 4.33 -10.32 -13.36
C HIS A 136 5.31 -10.46 -12.19
N ILE A 137 5.50 -11.71 -11.73
CA ILE A 137 6.40 -12.07 -10.64
C ILE A 137 7.47 -13.04 -11.14
N GLN A 138 8.73 -12.66 -10.99
CA GLN A 138 9.86 -13.57 -11.14
C GLN A 138 10.23 -14.20 -9.80
N ARG A 139 10.45 -15.52 -9.79
CA ARG A 139 10.98 -16.24 -8.63
C ARG A 139 12.45 -16.55 -8.86
N ARG A 140 13.31 -16.10 -7.96
CA ARG A 140 14.75 -16.34 -8.02
C ARG A 140 15.19 -17.17 -6.82
N ARG A 141 16.02 -18.20 -7.07
CA ARG A 141 16.68 -18.96 -6.01
C ARG A 141 17.87 -18.13 -5.51
N MET A 142 17.94 -17.97 -4.20
CA MET A 142 18.99 -17.25 -3.50
C MET A 142 19.77 -18.21 -2.62
N ASN A 143 21.09 -18.00 -2.56
CA ASN A 143 21.99 -18.72 -1.70
C ASN A 143 22.61 -17.70 -0.73
N GLN A 144 22.33 -17.84 0.56
CA GLN A 144 22.92 -16.97 1.58
C GLN A 144 23.76 -17.80 2.54
N ILE A 145 25.04 -17.47 2.64
CA ILE A 145 25.93 -18.05 3.65
C ILE A 145 25.50 -17.47 5.00
N ASN A 146 25.27 -18.35 5.98
CA ASN A 146 24.95 -17.90 7.33
C ASN A 146 26.16 -17.12 7.90
N ARG A 147 25.92 -15.89 8.37
CA ARG A 147 27.01 -15.07 8.95
C ARG A 147 27.62 -15.72 10.19
N ASP A 148 26.83 -16.49 10.93
CA ASP A 148 27.24 -17.11 12.20
C ASP A 148 27.71 -18.57 12.02
N SER A 149 27.43 -19.18 10.86
CA SER A 149 27.87 -20.53 10.52
C SER A 149 28.37 -20.55 9.08
N LYS A 150 29.68 -20.40 8.90
CA LYS A 150 30.32 -20.33 7.58
C LYS A 150 30.13 -21.60 6.73
N ASP A 151 29.72 -22.71 7.36
CA ASP A 151 29.51 -24.00 6.71
C ASP A 151 28.04 -24.28 6.37
N THR A 152 27.12 -23.33 6.62
CA THR A 152 25.69 -23.51 6.32
C THR A 152 25.23 -22.51 5.26
N ILE A 153 24.77 -23.05 4.11
CA ILE A 153 24.12 -22.28 3.05
C ILE A 153 22.61 -22.36 3.24
N HIS A 154 21.98 -21.22 3.49
CA HIS A 154 20.52 -21.10 3.45
C HIS A 154 20.06 -20.91 2.00
N LEU A 155 19.24 -21.86 1.54
CA LEU A 155 18.60 -21.81 0.24
C LEU A 155 17.17 -21.30 0.40
N PHE A 156 16.81 -20.24 -0.32
CA PHE A 156 15.45 -19.72 -0.30
C PHE A 156 15.08 -19.09 -1.64
N TYR A 157 13.78 -18.93 -1.87
CA TYR A 157 13.26 -18.25 -3.06
C TYR A 157 12.80 -16.85 -2.71
N GLN A 158 13.18 -15.89 -3.54
CA GLN A 158 12.66 -14.52 -3.48
C GLN A 158 11.76 -14.25 -4.69
N LYS A 159 10.71 -13.45 -4.45
CA LYS A 159 9.81 -12.94 -5.48
C LYS A 159 10.18 -11.50 -5.81
N PHE A 160 10.28 -11.21 -7.10
CA PHE A 160 10.53 -9.88 -7.66
C PHE A 160 9.39 -9.52 -8.60
N PHE A 161 8.96 -8.25 -8.58
CA PHE A 161 7.96 -7.71 -9.50
C PHE A 161 8.63 -7.07 -10.70
N SER A 162 7.99 -7.15 -11.87
CA SER A 162 8.50 -6.53 -13.10
C SER A 162 8.58 -5.01 -12.99
N ASN A 163 9.47 -4.40 -13.77
CA ASN A 163 9.68 -2.95 -13.87
C ASN A 163 8.80 -2.27 -14.93
N GLU A 164 7.79 -2.98 -15.44
CA GLU A 164 6.92 -2.51 -16.53
C GLU A 164 5.88 -1.48 -16.06
N TYR A 165 5.67 -1.39 -14.74
CA TYR A 165 4.65 -0.54 -14.14
C TYR A 165 5.28 0.71 -13.50
N ILE A 166 4.64 1.84 -13.74
CA ILE A 166 4.92 3.12 -13.12
C ILE A 166 3.98 3.28 -11.92
N LEU A 167 4.51 3.71 -10.78
CA LEU A 167 3.72 3.94 -9.57
C LEU A 167 3.67 5.43 -9.29
N GLU A 168 2.47 6.02 -9.36
CA GLU A 168 2.28 7.44 -9.05
C GLU A 168 1.68 7.63 -7.66
N TYR A 169 2.31 8.49 -6.88
CA TYR A 169 1.84 8.92 -5.56
C TYR A 169 1.63 10.43 -5.57
N CYS A 170 0.67 10.90 -4.78
CA CYS A 170 0.64 12.29 -4.36
C CYS A 170 1.39 12.42 -3.03
N VAL A 171 2.25 13.42 -2.92
CA VAL A 171 2.93 13.78 -1.67
C VAL A 171 2.67 15.23 -1.31
N ASN A 172 2.33 15.49 -0.05
CA ASN A 172 2.06 16.83 0.47
C ASN A 172 3.26 17.37 1.25
N VAL A 173 4.43 17.32 0.61
CA VAL A 173 5.67 17.92 1.09
C VAL A 173 6.48 18.35 -0.13
N ASN A 174 7.17 19.49 -0.03
CA ASN A 174 8.08 19.91 -1.07
C ASN A 174 9.34 19.05 -1.03
N VAL A 175 9.62 18.34 -2.12
CA VAL A 175 10.80 17.51 -2.30
C VAL A 175 11.46 17.88 -3.62
N ASN A 176 12.78 18.09 -3.60
CA ASN A 176 13.55 18.51 -4.77
C ASN A 176 14.16 17.31 -5.51
N ASP A 177 14.27 17.50 -6.82
CA ASP A 177 15.05 16.77 -7.82
C ASP A 177 14.53 15.40 -8.29
N ASP A 178 14.62 15.22 -9.61
CA ASP A 178 14.63 13.91 -10.25
C ASP A 178 15.89 13.17 -9.84
N LYS A 179 15.74 12.01 -9.20
CA LYS A 179 16.86 11.23 -8.67
C LYS A 179 16.64 9.74 -8.86
N VAL A 180 17.75 9.03 -8.94
CA VAL A 180 17.74 7.57 -8.77
C VAL A 180 17.85 7.28 -7.28
N VAL A 181 16.86 6.55 -6.74
CA VAL A 181 16.84 6.14 -5.34
C VAL A 181 16.82 4.62 -5.22
N LYS A 182 17.21 4.13 -4.04
CA LYS A 182 16.97 2.73 -3.68
C LYS A 182 15.48 2.52 -3.45
N LEU A 183 14.92 1.47 -4.02
CA LEU A 183 13.53 1.05 -3.89
C LEU A 183 13.46 -0.32 -3.22
N GLY A 184 12.82 -0.39 -2.05
CA GLY A 184 12.60 -1.65 -1.36
C GLY A 184 13.88 -2.29 -0.82
N GLY A 185 13.91 -3.62 -0.80
CA GLY A 185 15.05 -4.43 -0.35
C GLY A 185 16.05 -4.76 -1.46
N GLU A 186 17.11 -5.49 -1.13
CA GLU A 186 18.06 -6.10 -2.09
C GLU A 186 18.75 -5.13 -3.06
N ASN A 187 18.96 -3.87 -2.64
CA ASN A 187 19.65 -2.84 -3.43
C ASN A 187 19.07 -2.64 -4.84
N ARG A 188 17.74 -2.59 -4.96
CA ARG A 188 17.07 -2.30 -6.23
C ARG A 188 16.86 -0.80 -6.41
N TYR A 189 16.79 -0.33 -7.65
CA TYR A 189 16.75 1.10 -7.95
C TYR A 189 15.52 1.54 -8.74
N SER A 190 15.08 2.76 -8.48
CA SER A 190 14.01 3.43 -9.21
C SER A 190 14.44 4.83 -9.59
N LYS A 191 14.03 5.26 -10.78
CA LYS A 191 13.97 6.68 -11.13
C LYS A 191 12.75 7.28 -10.43
N ILE A 192 12.93 8.46 -9.86
CA ILE A 192 11.86 9.28 -9.31
C ILE A 192 11.81 10.57 -10.09
N ASP A 193 10.61 10.91 -10.55
CA ASP A 193 10.31 12.22 -11.11
C ASP A 193 9.29 12.93 -10.21
N ILE A 194 9.52 14.19 -9.88
CA ILE A 194 8.62 14.98 -9.03
C ILE A 194 8.02 16.11 -9.84
N ILE A 195 6.70 16.08 -10.01
CA ILE A 195 5.98 17.05 -10.83
C ILE A 195 4.98 17.79 -9.94
N SER A 196 5.06 19.12 -9.94
CA SER A 196 4.01 19.97 -9.38
C SER A 196 2.75 19.84 -10.24
N SER A 197 1.79 19.05 -9.79
CA SER A 197 0.52 18.84 -10.48
C SER A 197 -0.60 18.60 -9.46
N LYS A 198 -1.79 19.12 -9.75
CA LYS A 198 -2.97 18.79 -8.96
C LYS A 198 -3.32 17.32 -9.21
N TYR A 199 -3.48 16.57 -8.14
CA TYR A 199 -4.02 15.23 -8.23
C TYR A 199 -5.53 15.28 -8.38
N ASN A 200 -6.07 14.45 -9.26
CA ASN A 200 -7.51 14.23 -9.34
C ASN A 200 -7.90 13.21 -8.26
N TYR A 201 -8.30 13.73 -7.10
CA TYR A 201 -8.96 12.92 -6.10
C TYR A 201 -10.39 12.72 -6.58
N SER A 202 -10.72 11.49 -6.97
CA SER A 202 -12.08 11.15 -7.39
C SER A 202 -13.07 11.35 -6.23
N GLU A 203 -14.34 11.50 -6.57
CA GLU A 203 -15.45 11.75 -5.63
C GLU A 203 -16.41 10.55 -5.63
N GLY A 204 -17.27 10.45 -4.61
CA GLY A 204 -18.26 9.39 -4.48
C GLY A 204 -18.33 8.79 -3.08
N ASN A 205 -19.38 8.00 -2.82
CA ASN A 205 -19.64 7.42 -1.50
C ASN A 205 -18.96 6.07 -1.31
N TYR A 206 -18.65 5.39 -2.41
CA TYR A 206 -17.87 4.16 -2.40
C TYR A 206 -16.41 4.47 -2.68
N ALA A 207 -15.52 3.68 -2.10
CA ALA A 207 -14.10 3.82 -2.33
C ALA A 207 -13.38 2.48 -2.30
N VAL A 208 -12.31 2.40 -3.10
CA VAL A 208 -11.35 1.31 -3.04
C VAL A 208 -10.10 1.74 -2.27
N LEU A 209 -9.61 0.86 -1.39
CA LEU A 209 -8.34 1.09 -0.68
C LEU A 209 -7.15 1.02 -1.65
N LEU A 210 -6.37 2.08 -1.74
CA LEU A 210 -5.08 2.11 -2.43
C LEU A 210 -3.95 1.58 -1.54
N GLN A 211 -4.08 1.77 -0.23
CA GLN A 211 -3.15 1.31 0.79
C GLN A 211 -3.87 0.51 1.86
N PRO A 212 -3.16 -0.33 2.63
CA PRO A 212 -3.76 -1.05 3.73
C PRO A 212 -4.39 -0.06 4.73
N LEU A 213 -5.66 -0.28 5.07
CA LEU A 213 -6.34 0.50 6.11
C LEU A 213 -6.08 -0.16 7.45
N LEU A 214 -5.30 0.52 8.30
CA LEU A 214 -4.91 0.02 9.60
C LEU A 214 -6.02 0.25 10.62
N PHE A 215 -6.27 -0.76 11.44
CA PHE A 215 -7.27 -0.71 12.49
C PHE A 215 -6.82 -1.50 13.72
N GLU A 216 -7.53 -1.31 14.82
CA GLU A 216 -7.34 -2.04 16.06
C GLU A 216 -8.72 -2.49 16.55
N ALA A 217 -8.97 -3.79 16.53
CA ALA A 217 -10.10 -4.38 17.22
C ALA A 217 -9.81 -4.39 18.73
N GLY A 218 -10.82 -4.10 19.55
CA GLY A 218 -10.69 -4.21 21.00
C GLY A 218 -10.52 -5.66 21.47
N ASP A 219 -10.23 -5.82 22.76
CA ASP A 219 -9.97 -7.13 23.39
C ASP A 219 -11.24 -7.95 23.70
N ASP A 220 -12.41 -7.44 23.31
CA ASP A 220 -13.70 -8.13 23.50
C ASP A 220 -13.75 -9.43 22.67
N TYR A 221 -14.39 -10.48 23.20
CA TYR A 221 -14.59 -11.76 22.50
C TYR A 221 -15.39 -11.64 21.18
N PHE A 222 -16.09 -10.52 20.99
CA PHE A 222 -16.79 -10.17 19.76
C PHE A 222 -16.45 -8.73 19.38
N VAL A 223 -16.33 -8.47 18.08
CA VAL A 223 -15.99 -7.14 17.57
C VAL A 223 -17.26 -6.45 17.10
N LYS A 224 -17.62 -5.34 17.74
CA LYS A 224 -18.63 -4.44 17.20
C LYS A 224 -17.97 -3.44 16.26
N PHE A 225 -18.55 -3.26 15.07
CA PHE A 225 -17.98 -2.45 14.01
C PHE A 225 -17.73 -0.99 14.42
N ASP A 226 -18.65 -0.39 15.17
CA ASP A 226 -18.58 0.96 15.73
C ASP A 226 -17.49 1.13 16.81
N LYS A 227 -17.05 0.03 17.43
CA LYS A 227 -15.99 0.02 18.45
C LYS A 227 -14.59 -0.19 17.86
N VAL A 228 -14.45 -0.50 16.58
CA VAL A 228 -13.14 -0.73 15.95
C VAL A 228 -12.44 0.61 15.73
N LYS A 229 -11.27 0.80 16.36
CA LYS A 229 -10.45 1.99 16.12
C LYS A 229 -9.99 1.99 14.67
N GLY A 230 -10.21 3.11 13.99
CA GLY A 230 -9.93 3.26 12.56
C GLY A 230 -11.14 3.10 11.64
N PHE A 231 -12.27 2.54 12.11
CA PHE A 231 -13.49 2.39 11.29
C PHE A 231 -14.50 3.53 11.46
N LYS A 232 -14.13 4.60 12.20
CA LYS A 232 -15.02 5.74 12.50
C LYS A 232 -15.75 6.30 11.27
N CYS A 233 -15.05 6.40 10.14
CA CYS A 233 -15.52 6.96 8.87
C CYS A 233 -16.03 5.93 7.86
N ILE A 234 -16.05 4.64 8.22
CA ILE A 234 -16.51 3.58 7.34
C ILE A 234 -17.95 3.27 7.69
N ASP A 235 -18.83 3.26 6.71
CA ASP A 235 -20.24 2.88 6.86
C ASP A 235 -20.38 1.36 6.70
N GLU A 236 -19.84 0.84 5.59
CA GLU A 236 -19.94 -0.57 5.20
C GLU A 236 -18.62 -1.07 4.59
N ILE A 237 -18.31 -2.36 4.77
CA ILE A 237 -17.17 -3.04 4.12
C ILE A 237 -17.72 -4.14 3.21
N TYR A 238 -17.51 -4.00 1.91
CA TYR A 238 -17.89 -4.99 0.90
C TYR A 238 -16.81 -6.07 0.73
N GLY A 239 -15.55 -5.74 1.08
CA GLY A 239 -14.44 -6.69 1.04
C GLY A 239 -13.64 -6.62 -0.25
N ILE A 240 -12.96 -7.71 -0.59
CA ILE A 240 -12.16 -7.84 -1.80
C ILE A 240 -12.64 -8.99 -2.67
N LEU A 241 -12.49 -8.83 -3.99
CA LEU A 241 -12.78 -9.89 -4.94
C LEU A 241 -11.76 -11.02 -4.81
N VAL A 242 -12.23 -12.22 -4.47
CA VAL A 242 -11.41 -13.41 -4.30
C VAL A 242 -11.91 -14.53 -5.18
N GLU A 243 -10.96 -15.22 -5.81
CA GLU A 243 -11.21 -16.45 -6.54
C GLU A 243 -11.20 -17.63 -5.57
N LYS A 244 -12.24 -18.47 -5.61
CA LYS A 244 -12.35 -19.70 -4.82
C LYS A 244 -12.79 -20.84 -5.75
N GLY A 245 -11.82 -21.57 -6.29
CA GLY A 245 -12.08 -22.56 -7.34
C GLY A 245 -12.59 -21.85 -8.59
N ASN A 246 -13.72 -22.31 -9.14
CA ASN A 246 -14.32 -21.72 -10.35
C ASN A 246 -15.29 -20.56 -10.06
N ARG A 247 -15.33 -20.04 -8.83
CA ARG A 247 -16.23 -18.96 -8.43
C ARG A 247 -15.44 -17.75 -7.96
N VAL A 248 -16.00 -16.57 -8.22
CA VAL A 248 -15.47 -15.30 -7.76
C VAL A 248 -16.48 -14.68 -6.80
N ASP A 249 -16.02 -14.18 -5.66
CA ASP A 249 -16.89 -13.63 -4.64
C ASP A 249 -16.19 -12.49 -3.89
N PHE A 250 -16.97 -11.54 -3.36
CA PHE A 250 -16.45 -10.48 -2.51
C PHE A 250 -16.40 -10.96 -1.06
N LYS A 251 -15.21 -10.89 -0.45
CA LYS A 251 -15.02 -11.32 0.95
C LYS A 251 -14.26 -10.30 1.76
N VAL A 252 -14.74 -10.06 2.97
CA VAL A 252 -13.99 -9.31 3.98
C VAL A 252 -12.76 -10.13 4.34
N LYS A 253 -11.58 -9.59 4.06
CA LYS A 253 -10.30 -10.17 4.45
C LYS A 253 -9.56 -9.18 5.33
N THR A 254 -8.96 -9.72 6.39
CA THR A 254 -8.04 -9.00 7.25
C THR A 254 -6.65 -9.60 7.10
N THR A 255 -5.65 -8.77 7.32
CA THR A 255 -4.25 -9.20 7.39
C THR A 255 -3.59 -8.46 8.53
N TYR A 256 -2.44 -8.94 8.94
CA TYR A 256 -1.57 -8.17 9.81
C TYR A 256 -0.49 -7.54 8.91
N TYR A 257 -0.29 -6.24 9.00
CA TYR A 257 0.60 -5.48 8.13
C TYR A 257 1.78 -4.95 8.93
N ALA A 258 3.00 -5.25 8.49
CA ALA A 258 4.22 -4.72 9.11
C ALA A 258 4.48 -3.28 8.62
N LEU A 259 4.77 -2.36 9.54
CA LEU A 259 5.04 -0.96 9.19
C LEU A 259 6.44 -0.73 8.59
N GLY A 260 7.21 -1.78 8.38
CA GLY A 260 8.53 -1.76 7.75
C GLY A 260 9.67 -1.77 8.76
N TYR A 261 10.80 -1.17 8.38
CA TYR A 261 12.04 -1.18 9.15
C TYR A 261 12.56 0.25 9.35
N GLY A 262 12.97 0.57 10.57
CA GLY A 262 13.66 1.80 10.96
C GLY A 262 15.06 1.45 11.47
N ASN A 263 15.38 1.77 12.73
CA ASN A 263 16.54 1.17 13.40
C ASN A 263 16.31 -0.32 13.69
N GLU A 264 15.05 -0.71 13.85
CA GLU A 264 14.59 -2.08 14.06
C GLU A 264 13.30 -2.35 13.26
N ARG A 265 12.76 -3.57 13.37
CA ARG A 265 11.45 -3.89 12.79
C ARG A 265 10.35 -3.12 13.50
N ARG A 266 9.57 -2.38 12.75
CA ARG A 266 8.40 -1.69 13.29
C ARG A 266 7.27 -2.68 13.62
N PRO A 267 6.34 -2.31 14.52
CA PRO A 267 5.21 -3.15 14.88
C PRO A 267 4.34 -3.56 13.69
N MET A 268 3.51 -4.57 13.94
CA MET A 268 2.55 -5.10 12.99
C MET A 268 1.15 -4.78 13.48
N LEU A 269 0.30 -4.23 12.60
CA LEU A 269 -1.06 -3.82 12.93
C LEU A 269 -2.07 -4.60 12.09
N GLN A 270 -3.30 -4.75 12.58
CA GLN A 270 -4.37 -5.31 11.77
C GLN A 270 -4.71 -4.34 10.63
N ALA A 271 -5.03 -4.90 9.47
CA ALA A 271 -5.31 -4.11 8.28
C ALA A 271 -6.33 -4.76 7.37
N LEU A 272 -7.15 -3.94 6.72
CA LEU A 272 -7.83 -4.31 5.48
C LEU A 272 -6.84 -4.15 4.33
N PRO A 273 -6.67 -5.14 3.45
CA PRO A 273 -5.68 -5.07 2.37
C PRO A 273 -6.08 -4.06 1.29
N PRO A 274 -5.13 -3.61 0.45
CA PRO A 274 -5.44 -2.83 -0.75
C PRO A 274 -6.45 -3.55 -1.65
N GLY A 275 -7.28 -2.77 -2.35
CA GLY A 275 -8.38 -3.26 -3.17
C GLY A 275 -9.69 -3.51 -2.41
N THR A 276 -9.70 -3.37 -1.07
CA THR A 276 -10.93 -3.49 -0.28
C THR A 276 -11.89 -2.39 -0.67
N LEU A 277 -13.12 -2.78 -1.01
CA LEU A 277 -14.21 -1.86 -1.29
C LEU A 277 -14.95 -1.53 0.00
N ILE A 278 -15.16 -0.24 0.22
CA ILE A 278 -15.84 0.31 1.38
C ILE A 278 -16.84 1.39 0.95
N LYS A 279 -17.83 1.63 1.79
CA LYS A 279 -18.67 2.82 1.74
C LYS A 279 -18.23 3.78 2.83
N VAL A 280 -17.97 5.02 2.45
CA VAL A 280 -17.50 6.07 3.36
C VAL A 280 -18.70 6.84 3.88
N LYS A 281 -18.71 7.15 5.18
CA LYS A 281 -19.76 7.97 5.78
C LYS A 281 -19.76 9.40 5.23
N GLU A 282 -20.93 10.01 5.17
CA GLU A 282 -21.13 11.35 4.62
C GLU A 282 -20.30 12.41 5.36
N GLU A 283 -20.21 12.32 6.69
CA GLU A 283 -19.40 13.25 7.50
C GLU A 283 -17.89 13.17 7.21
N CYS A 284 -17.43 12.13 6.52
CA CYS A 284 -16.05 11.94 6.12
C CYS A 284 -15.86 12.03 4.60
N LYS A 285 -16.74 12.72 3.86
CA LYS A 285 -16.68 12.85 2.40
C LYS A 285 -15.39 13.48 1.85
N GLU A 286 -14.77 14.38 2.61
CA GLU A 286 -13.51 15.04 2.21
C GLU A 286 -12.27 14.20 2.53
N ALA A 287 -12.43 13.13 3.29
CA ALA A 287 -11.30 12.28 3.66
C ALA A 287 -10.75 11.56 2.42
N LYS A 288 -9.41 11.59 2.29
CA LYS A 288 -8.63 10.92 1.24
C LYS A 288 -7.85 9.72 1.76
N ALA A 289 -7.70 9.61 3.08
CA ALA A 289 -7.19 8.43 3.77
C ALA A 289 -7.96 8.20 5.08
N LEU A 290 -8.14 6.93 5.44
CA LEU A 290 -8.93 6.49 6.59
C LEU A 290 -8.14 5.53 7.49
N GLY A 291 -8.52 5.43 8.75
CA GLY A 291 -7.92 4.49 9.70
C GLY A 291 -6.73 5.03 10.48
N ILE A 292 -6.10 4.14 11.23
CA ILE A 292 -4.90 4.43 12.02
C ILE A 292 -3.76 4.86 11.08
N LEU A 293 -3.03 5.92 11.44
CA LEU A 293 -1.96 6.52 10.62
C LEU A 293 -2.43 7.04 9.25
N SER A 294 -3.73 7.39 9.12
CA SER A 294 -4.27 8.01 7.89
C SER A 294 -3.52 9.27 7.45
N GLN A 295 -3.04 10.08 8.40
CA GLN A 295 -2.19 11.24 8.13
C GLN A 295 -0.89 10.90 7.36
N LEU A 296 -0.32 9.71 7.55
CA LEU A 296 0.85 9.25 6.79
C LEU A 296 0.48 8.77 5.39
N GLY A 297 -0.77 8.36 5.16
CA GLY A 297 -1.23 7.76 3.91
C GLY A 297 -1.68 6.31 4.00
N PHE A 298 -1.67 5.71 5.19
CA PHE A 298 -2.33 4.41 5.39
C PHE A 298 -3.84 4.56 5.19
N GLY A 299 -4.47 3.53 4.61
CA GLY A 299 -5.86 3.58 4.21
C GLY A 299 -6.19 4.70 3.22
N ALA A 300 -5.23 5.14 2.40
CA ALA A 300 -5.49 6.00 1.25
C ALA A 300 -6.57 5.37 0.36
N ILE A 301 -7.54 6.17 -0.06
CA ILE A 301 -8.72 5.73 -0.81
C ILE A 301 -8.84 6.42 -2.16
N TYR A 302 -9.36 5.67 -3.14
CA TYR A 302 -9.86 6.23 -4.39
C TYR A 302 -11.38 6.08 -4.43
N ARG A 303 -12.10 7.20 -4.45
CA ARG A 303 -13.57 7.19 -4.49
C ARG A 303 -14.07 6.91 -5.90
N ILE A 304 -15.24 6.28 -5.98
CA ILE A 304 -15.84 5.85 -7.23
C ILE A 304 -17.18 6.56 -7.35
N LYS A 305 -17.37 7.32 -8.43
CA LYS A 305 -18.65 7.94 -8.76
C LYS A 305 -19.63 6.82 -9.09
N ASN A 306 -20.77 6.79 -8.40
CA ASN A 306 -21.84 5.87 -8.75
C ASN A 306 -22.51 6.43 -10.01
N THR A 307 -22.27 5.79 -11.16
CA THR A 307 -22.89 6.12 -12.45
C THR A 307 -24.14 5.27 -12.67
#